data_AF-A0AA46UBE3-F1
#
_entry.id   AF-A0AA46UBE3-F1
#
_cell.length_a   1.000
_cell.length_b   1.000
_cell.length_c   1.000
_cell.angle_alpha   90.00
_cell.angle_beta   90.00
_cell.angle_gamma   90.00
#
_symmetry.space_group_name_H-M   'P 1'
#
loop_
_entity.id
_entity.type
_entity.pdbx_description
1 polymer ?
#
loop_
_entity_poly.entity_id
_entity_poly.type
_entity_poly.pdbx_seq_one_letter_code
_entity_poly.pdbx_strand_id
1 'polypeptide(L)'
;MISNIIPFMIFILFFFVLSFMDTFSIKVNDNIKKQLLFFSLCVLVVFAGCRWSSYEVGYDIAIFDYGTYQNIYNSPLSIFNFLSEYASSDLEIQSQEIGYVFYSSLCHLLLGDNFNLYLLLTNFILIVLFYKSLKRNEINTALFYLFFFLASRLYLQYNFILLRQAIAMSIIWMWAFPLLLKGEKIKFILVVFVAATFHFTAIIALLSFFMVRDLNTKRIVTFIIIFGILNVTRITDYFILTIVDHVLSLMGVSGGIGEKLSKYLLEGDAENGFRGLNMITFIEALPFLYIVKKYKRILCQSLVGKFYHNMFYIFILLLVITMNFGFLTRMCQYFIFSYFFLISFYCRENKDVKEQRMLLFLFSGYLLIYSIRYIYIWFYYTEYSFFLLKN
;
A
#
# COMPACT_ATOMS: atom_id res chain seq x y z
N MET A 1 17.65 -6.39 -21.60
CA MET A 1 17.25 -5.12 -20.97
C MET A 1 15.75 -4.85 -21.10
N ILE A 2 15.18 -4.57 -22.29
CA ILE A 2 13.70 -4.49 -22.44
C ILE A 2 13.02 -5.80 -21.98
N SER A 3 13.70 -6.93 -22.18
CA SER A 3 13.30 -8.26 -21.67
C SER A 3 12.80 -8.27 -20.23
N ASN A 4 13.39 -7.48 -19.33
CA ASN A 4 13.14 -7.56 -17.89
C ASN A 4 11.80 -6.93 -17.49
N ILE A 5 11.33 -5.94 -18.25
CA ILE A 5 10.06 -5.25 -17.97
C ILE A 5 8.85 -5.94 -18.63
N ILE A 6 9.08 -6.79 -19.63
CA ILE A 6 8.02 -7.47 -20.39
C ILE A 6 7.06 -8.26 -19.48
N PRO A 7 7.52 -9.09 -18.51
CA PRO A 7 6.62 -9.81 -17.62
C PRO A 7 5.68 -8.89 -16.83
N PHE A 8 6.20 -7.76 -16.36
CA PHE A 8 5.41 -6.75 -15.62
C PHE A 8 4.39 -6.07 -16.52
N MET A 9 4.77 -5.72 -17.75
CA MET A 9 3.84 -5.12 -18.73
C MET A 9 2.72 -6.10 -19.11
N ILE A 10 3.04 -7.38 -19.35
CA ILE A 10 2.05 -8.43 -19.63
C ILE A 10 1.11 -8.62 -18.42
N PHE A 11 1.66 -8.63 -17.21
CA PHE A 11 0.87 -8.73 -15.98
C PHE A 11 -0.13 -7.57 -15.85
N ILE A 12 0.30 -6.32 -16.05
CA ILE A 12 -0.61 -5.18 -16.02
C ILE A 12 -1.65 -5.26 -17.14
N LEU A 13 -1.22 -5.61 -18.35
CA LEU A 13 -2.10 -5.73 -19.50
C LEU A 13 -3.20 -6.79 -19.28
N PHE A 14 -2.86 -7.92 -18.66
CA PHE A 14 -3.82 -8.95 -18.28
C PHE A 14 -4.94 -8.40 -17.40
N PHE A 15 -4.60 -7.67 -16.33
CA PHE A 15 -5.62 -7.07 -15.46
C PHE A 15 -6.37 -5.92 -16.14
N PHE A 16 -5.70 -5.13 -16.99
CA PHE A 16 -6.34 -4.09 -17.77
C PHE A 16 -7.43 -4.67 -18.69
N VAL A 17 -7.13 -5.75 -19.41
CA VAL A 17 -8.13 -6.43 -20.25
C VAL A 17 -9.28 -6.98 -19.42
N LEU A 18 -9.02 -7.60 -18.27
CA LEU A 18 -10.09 -8.07 -17.38
C LEU A 18 -10.97 -6.94 -16.83
N SER A 19 -10.39 -5.75 -16.58
CA SER A 19 -11.14 -4.58 -16.11
C SER A 19 -12.26 -4.17 -17.08
N PHE A 20 -12.16 -4.51 -18.36
CA PHE A 20 -13.19 -4.22 -19.37
C PHE A 20 -14.52 -4.91 -19.09
N MET A 21 -14.52 -6.03 -18.36
CA MET A 21 -15.74 -6.68 -17.90
C MET A 21 -16.60 -5.72 -17.06
N ASP A 22 -15.96 -4.97 -16.16
CA ASP A 22 -16.65 -4.01 -15.30
C ASP A 22 -16.83 -2.66 -16.00
N THR A 23 -15.81 -2.17 -16.72
CA THR A 23 -15.86 -0.90 -17.45
C THR A 23 -16.99 -0.86 -18.46
N PHE A 24 -17.12 -1.89 -19.31
CA PHE A 24 -18.15 -1.93 -20.35
C PHE A 24 -19.40 -2.72 -19.94
N SER A 25 -19.44 -3.25 -18.71
CA SER A 25 -20.53 -4.09 -18.20
C SER A 25 -20.79 -5.30 -19.09
N ILE A 26 -19.71 -5.99 -19.49
CA ILE A 26 -19.78 -7.18 -20.37
C ILE A 26 -20.51 -8.29 -19.62
N LYS A 27 -21.61 -8.77 -20.19
CA LYS A 27 -22.37 -9.88 -19.62
C LYS A 27 -21.62 -11.19 -19.88
N VAL A 28 -21.23 -11.86 -18.80
CA VAL A 28 -20.55 -13.16 -18.82
C VAL A 28 -21.28 -14.07 -17.86
N ASN A 29 -21.33 -15.37 -18.16
CA ASN A 29 -21.91 -16.37 -17.28
C ASN A 29 -21.27 -16.31 -15.88
N ASP A 30 -22.08 -16.42 -14.82
CA ASP A 30 -21.62 -16.29 -13.43
C ASP A 30 -20.56 -17.33 -13.03
N ASN A 31 -20.64 -18.55 -13.57
CA ASN A 31 -19.63 -19.58 -13.33
C ASN A 31 -18.29 -19.19 -13.95
N ILE A 32 -18.31 -18.69 -15.19
CA ILE A 32 -17.11 -18.18 -15.87
C ILE A 32 -16.55 -16.98 -15.09
N LYS A 33 -17.40 -16.08 -14.61
CA LYS A 33 -16.99 -14.93 -13.80
C LYS A 33 -16.28 -15.35 -12.51
N LYS A 34 -16.79 -16.36 -11.82
CA LYS A 34 -16.15 -16.94 -10.61
C LYS A 34 -14.82 -17.60 -10.93
N GLN A 35 -14.74 -18.35 -12.03
CA GLN A 35 -13.49 -18.97 -12.50
C GLN A 35 -12.45 -17.92 -12.85
N LEU A 36 -12.82 -16.88 -13.60
CA LEU A 36 -11.93 -15.76 -13.91
C LEU A 36 -11.46 -15.03 -12.65
N LEU A 37 -12.36 -14.79 -11.69
CA LEU A 37 -11.99 -14.16 -10.42
C LEU A 37 -10.98 -15.01 -9.64
N PHE A 38 -11.21 -16.32 -9.55
CA PHE A 38 -10.27 -17.25 -8.92
C PHE A 38 -8.93 -17.26 -9.64
N PHE A 39 -8.95 -17.32 -10.97
CA PHE A 39 -7.74 -17.29 -11.79
C PHE A 39 -6.96 -15.98 -11.61
N SER A 40 -7.63 -14.83 -11.58
CA SER A 40 -7.01 -13.53 -11.27
C SER A 40 -6.32 -13.53 -9.91
N LEU A 41 -6.95 -14.10 -8.87
CA LEU A 41 -6.33 -14.23 -7.55
C LEU A 41 -5.10 -15.13 -7.61
N CYS A 42 -5.16 -16.27 -8.31
CA CYS A 42 -4.00 -17.14 -8.52
C CYS A 42 -2.84 -16.42 -9.23
N VAL A 43 -3.13 -15.61 -10.26
CA VAL A 43 -2.13 -14.81 -10.96
C VAL A 43 -1.48 -13.79 -10.00
N LEU A 44 -2.26 -13.09 -9.17
CA LEU A 44 -1.72 -12.19 -8.13
C LEU A 44 -0.88 -12.93 -7.09
N VAL A 45 -1.19 -14.18 -6.76
CA VAL A 45 -0.38 -14.96 -5.80
C VAL A 45 0.94 -15.37 -6.42
N VAL A 46 0.88 -15.98 -7.60
CA VAL A 46 2.05 -16.57 -8.27
C VAL A 46 3.00 -15.50 -8.77
N PHE A 47 2.52 -14.37 -9.28
CA PHE A 47 3.39 -13.38 -9.92
C PHE A 47 4.45 -12.82 -8.94
N ALA A 48 4.06 -12.27 -7.79
CA ALA A 48 5.06 -11.80 -6.82
C ALA A 48 5.62 -12.94 -5.96
N GLY A 49 4.86 -14.02 -5.74
CA GLY A 49 5.28 -15.16 -4.93
C GLY A 49 6.40 -15.98 -5.57
N CYS A 50 6.42 -16.07 -6.91
CA CYS A 50 7.43 -16.80 -7.67
C CYS A 50 8.51 -15.89 -8.27
N ARG A 51 8.71 -14.69 -7.70
CA ARG A 51 9.80 -13.80 -8.13
C ARG A 51 11.13 -14.29 -7.58
N TRP A 52 12.19 -14.09 -8.35
CA TRP A 52 13.57 -14.31 -7.95
C TRP A 52 14.43 -13.16 -8.46
N SER A 53 15.44 -12.78 -7.69
CA SER A 53 16.43 -11.80 -8.12
C SER A 53 17.83 -12.30 -7.77
N SER A 54 18.79 -12.00 -8.66
CA SER A 54 20.21 -12.33 -8.49
C SER A 54 20.93 -11.37 -7.53
N TYR A 55 20.28 -10.29 -7.10
CA TYR A 55 20.85 -9.38 -6.11
C TYR A 55 20.93 -10.07 -4.76
N GLU A 56 22.10 -10.64 -4.47
CA GLU A 56 22.52 -11.03 -3.15
C GLU A 56 22.69 -9.76 -2.34
N VAL A 57 21.88 -9.63 -1.29
CA VAL A 57 22.16 -8.88 -0.06
C VAL A 57 23.29 -7.86 -0.19
N GLY A 58 22.95 -6.61 -0.48
CA GLY A 58 23.96 -5.59 -0.68
C GLY A 58 23.37 -4.20 -0.78
N TYR A 59 23.99 -3.29 -0.05
CA TYR A 59 23.72 -1.85 0.01
C TYR A 59 23.88 -1.12 -1.35
N ASP A 60 24.20 -1.83 -2.43
CA ASP A 60 24.66 -1.26 -3.70
C ASP A 60 23.52 -0.82 -4.63
N ILE A 61 22.27 -1.21 -4.35
CA ILE A 61 21.10 -0.62 -4.99
C ILE A 61 20.07 -0.30 -3.90
N ALA A 62 20.05 0.97 -3.48
CA ALA A 62 19.34 1.55 -2.33
C ALA A 62 17.79 1.42 -2.34
N ILE A 63 17.22 0.55 -3.14
CA ILE A 63 15.83 0.64 -3.58
C ILE A 63 15.01 -0.60 -3.22
N PHE A 64 15.62 -1.77 -3.01
CA PHE A 64 14.89 -3.03 -2.92
C PHE A 64 15.22 -3.81 -1.65
N ASP A 65 14.23 -3.92 -0.76
CA ASP A 65 14.29 -4.74 0.46
C ASP A 65 14.31 -6.27 0.18
N TYR A 66 14.45 -6.74 -1.07
CA TYR A 66 14.50 -8.20 -1.38
C TYR A 66 15.61 -8.89 -0.61
N GLY A 67 16.84 -8.35 -0.68
CA GLY A 67 17.99 -8.86 0.09
C GLY A 67 17.74 -8.79 1.60
N THR A 68 17.16 -7.69 2.08
CA THR A 68 16.76 -7.54 3.49
C THR A 68 15.76 -8.63 3.92
N TYR A 69 14.74 -8.92 3.12
CA TYR A 69 13.77 -9.97 3.41
C TYR A 69 14.42 -11.35 3.41
N GLN A 70 15.35 -11.60 2.49
CA GLN A 70 16.08 -12.86 2.40
C GLN A 70 17.01 -13.05 3.60
N ASN A 71 17.75 -12.01 4.02
CA ASN A 71 18.58 -12.02 5.22
C ASN A 71 17.80 -12.38 6.46
N ILE A 72 16.70 -11.66 6.71
CA ILE A 72 15.88 -11.88 7.90
C ILE A 72 15.25 -13.28 7.89
N TYR A 73 14.98 -13.84 6.72
CA TYR A 73 14.48 -15.21 6.59
C TYR A 73 15.57 -16.27 6.80
N ASN A 74 16.78 -16.01 6.33
CA ASN A 74 17.93 -16.93 6.44
C ASN A 74 18.64 -16.84 7.80
N SER A 75 18.30 -15.83 8.61
CA SER A 75 18.77 -15.66 9.99
C SER A 75 17.61 -15.83 10.99
N PRO A 76 16.95 -17.01 11.05
CA PRO A 76 15.80 -17.22 11.92
C PRO A 76 16.21 -17.21 13.40
N LEU A 77 15.34 -16.65 14.23
CA LEU A 77 15.45 -16.76 15.68
C LEU A 77 14.62 -17.94 16.19
N SER A 78 15.04 -18.57 17.27
CA SER A 78 14.28 -19.65 17.92
C SER A 78 12.93 -19.13 18.42
N ILE A 79 11.84 -19.76 17.99
CA ILE A 79 10.47 -19.37 18.39
C ILE A 79 10.27 -19.50 19.91
N PHE A 80 10.91 -20.47 20.56
CA PHE A 80 10.74 -20.71 21.99
C PHE A 80 11.54 -19.74 22.87
N ASN A 81 12.64 -19.16 22.34
CA ASN A 81 13.51 -18.20 23.03
C ASN A 81 13.53 -16.84 22.32
N PHE A 82 12.47 -16.52 21.59
CA PHE A 82 12.47 -15.44 20.59
C PHE A 82 12.83 -14.07 21.19
N LEU A 83 12.23 -13.70 22.33
CA LEU A 83 12.46 -12.39 22.94
C LEU A 83 13.90 -12.20 23.42
N SER A 84 14.51 -13.24 23.99
CA SER A 84 15.91 -13.19 24.41
C SER A 84 16.85 -13.14 23.20
N GLU A 85 16.58 -13.96 22.17
CA GLU A 85 17.44 -14.00 20.98
C GLU A 85 17.35 -12.70 20.16
N TYR A 86 16.15 -12.11 20.05
CA TYR A 86 15.97 -10.80 19.42
C TYR A 86 16.70 -9.69 20.19
N ALA A 87 16.64 -9.70 21.52
CA ALA A 87 17.35 -8.73 22.36
C ALA A 87 18.88 -8.86 22.28
N SER A 88 19.41 -10.03 21.91
CA SER A 88 20.84 -10.30 21.73
C SER A 88 21.31 -10.37 20.27
N SER A 89 20.41 -10.21 19.29
CA SER A 89 20.76 -10.30 17.88
C SER A 89 21.58 -9.10 17.40
N ASP A 90 22.11 -9.18 16.19
CA ASP A 90 22.80 -8.05 15.57
C ASP A 90 21.87 -6.84 15.32
N LEU A 91 22.50 -5.69 15.02
CA LEU A 91 21.78 -4.45 14.74
C LEU A 91 20.88 -4.56 13.51
N GLU A 92 21.24 -5.41 12.53
CA GLU A 92 20.44 -5.58 11.33
C GLU A 92 19.06 -6.16 11.67
N ILE A 93 19.01 -7.24 12.46
CA ILE A 93 17.77 -7.87 12.94
C ILE A 93 17.04 -6.98 13.95
N GLN A 94 17.74 -6.37 14.90
CA GLN A 94 17.14 -5.48 15.91
C GLN A 94 16.51 -4.22 15.29
N SER A 95 17.01 -3.78 14.14
CA SER A 95 16.44 -2.62 13.46
C SER A 95 15.09 -2.92 12.82
N GLN A 96 14.71 -4.20 12.64
CA GLN A 96 13.46 -4.61 11.99
C GLN A 96 12.33 -4.75 13.00
N GLU A 97 11.08 -4.61 12.55
CA GLU A 97 9.95 -4.73 13.45
C GLU A 97 9.77 -6.17 13.97
N ILE A 98 9.66 -6.29 15.30
CA ILE A 98 9.66 -7.55 16.04
C ILE A 98 8.65 -8.59 15.53
N GLY A 99 7.45 -8.16 15.14
CA GLY A 99 6.41 -9.06 14.62
C GLY A 99 6.73 -9.57 13.22
N TYR A 100 7.44 -8.79 12.40
CA TYR A 100 7.94 -9.26 11.12
C TYR A 100 9.05 -10.31 11.29
N VAL A 101 10.01 -10.07 12.18
CA VAL A 101 11.10 -11.04 12.48
C VAL A 101 10.52 -12.34 13.05
N PHE A 102 9.54 -12.25 13.96
CA PHE A 102 8.83 -13.42 14.49
C PHE A 102 8.12 -14.20 13.40
N TYR A 103 7.39 -13.52 12.52
CA TYR A 103 6.71 -14.13 11.37
C TYR A 103 7.70 -14.81 10.43
N SER A 104 8.80 -14.14 10.09
CA SER A 104 9.86 -14.68 9.24
C SER A 104 10.48 -15.96 9.84
N SER A 105 10.82 -15.92 11.14
CA SER A 105 11.37 -17.07 11.87
C SER A 105 10.38 -18.23 11.95
N LEU A 106 9.09 -17.93 12.12
CA LEU A 106 8.04 -18.95 12.17
C LEU A 106 7.86 -19.60 10.79
N CYS A 107 7.88 -18.81 9.72
CA CYS A 107 7.85 -19.35 8.37
C CYS A 107 9.09 -20.20 8.07
N HIS A 108 10.27 -19.78 8.52
CA HIS A 108 11.49 -20.57 8.38
C HIS A 108 11.35 -21.93 9.09
N LEU A 109 10.84 -21.95 10.32
CA LEU A 109 10.56 -23.19 11.05
C LEU A 109 9.62 -24.14 10.28
N LEU A 110 8.66 -23.60 9.51
CA LEU A 110 7.67 -24.38 8.77
C LEU A 110 8.12 -24.80 7.36
N LEU A 111 8.95 -23.99 6.71
CA LEU A 111 9.30 -24.13 5.29
C LEU A 111 10.78 -24.46 5.06
N GLY A 112 11.61 -24.46 6.11
CA GLY A 112 13.07 -24.60 6.03
C GLY A 112 13.73 -23.46 5.28
N ASP A 113 14.89 -23.74 4.67
CA ASP A 113 15.74 -22.75 3.99
C ASP A 113 15.16 -22.20 2.66
N ASN A 114 13.93 -22.58 2.29
CA ASN A 114 13.35 -22.20 1.01
C ASN A 114 12.67 -20.82 1.06
N PHE A 115 13.47 -19.76 0.86
CA PHE A 115 12.99 -18.37 0.81
C PHE A 115 11.88 -18.12 -0.22
N ASN A 116 11.87 -18.85 -1.34
CA ASN A 116 10.86 -18.63 -2.39
C ASN A 116 9.49 -19.21 -2.00
N LEU A 117 9.47 -20.33 -1.28
CA LEU A 117 8.25 -20.82 -0.65
C LEU A 117 7.72 -19.83 0.39
N TYR A 118 8.60 -19.16 1.14
CA TYR A 118 8.22 -18.08 2.04
C TYR A 118 7.58 -16.89 1.31
N LEU A 119 8.16 -16.44 0.19
CA LEU A 119 7.57 -15.39 -0.63
C LEU A 119 6.20 -15.80 -1.18
N LEU A 120 6.07 -17.03 -1.69
CA LEU A 120 4.82 -17.56 -2.20
C LEU A 120 3.74 -17.65 -1.11
N LEU A 121 4.08 -18.19 0.08
CA LEU A 121 3.16 -18.28 1.22
C LEU A 121 2.72 -16.89 1.69
N THR A 122 3.68 -15.97 1.86
CA THR A 122 3.40 -14.61 2.30
C THR A 122 2.47 -13.92 1.30
N ASN A 123 2.76 -14.05 0.00
CA ASN A 123 1.96 -13.44 -1.04
C ASN A 123 0.56 -14.08 -1.15
N PHE A 124 0.45 -15.40 -0.95
CA PHE A 124 -0.84 -16.08 -0.83
C PHE A 124 -1.68 -15.51 0.32
N ILE A 125 -1.08 -15.35 1.51
CA ILE A 125 -1.76 -14.76 2.67
C ILE A 125 -2.22 -13.34 2.34
N LEU A 126 -1.35 -12.48 1.79
CA LEU A 126 -1.68 -11.09 1.45
C LEU A 126 -2.88 -11.00 0.50
N ILE A 127 -2.89 -11.78 -0.58
CA ILE A 127 -4.00 -11.75 -1.56
C ILE A 127 -5.30 -12.29 -0.98
N VAL A 128 -5.24 -13.35 -0.17
CA VAL A 128 -6.43 -13.88 0.53
C VAL A 128 -6.98 -12.84 1.52
N LEU A 129 -6.12 -12.19 2.30
CA LEU A 129 -6.52 -11.16 3.26
C LEU A 129 -7.08 -9.92 2.55
N PHE A 130 -6.48 -9.49 1.45
CA PHE A 130 -7.00 -8.42 0.62
C PHE A 130 -8.40 -8.75 0.07
N TYR A 131 -8.60 -9.92 -0.54
CA TYR A 131 -9.92 -10.30 -1.05
C TYR A 131 -10.98 -10.40 0.06
N LYS A 132 -10.61 -10.90 1.24
CA LYS A 132 -11.50 -10.94 2.40
C LYS A 132 -11.77 -9.55 2.97
N SER A 133 -10.81 -8.62 2.92
CA SER A 133 -11.01 -7.25 3.39
C SER A 133 -12.02 -6.51 2.52
N LEU A 134 -12.01 -6.73 1.20
CA LEU A 134 -13.04 -6.18 0.30
C LEU A 134 -14.45 -6.62 0.76
N LYS A 135 -14.65 -7.93 0.97
CA LYS A 135 -15.94 -8.47 1.42
C LYS A 135 -16.39 -7.93 2.78
N ARG A 136 -15.47 -7.85 3.76
CA ARG A 136 -15.79 -7.38 5.11
C ARG A 136 -16.13 -5.89 5.18
N ASN A 137 -15.71 -5.12 4.20
CA ASN A 137 -15.96 -3.68 4.11
C ASN A 137 -17.00 -3.33 3.04
N GLU A 138 -17.86 -4.29 2.66
CA GLU A 138 -18.97 -4.09 1.70
C GLU A 138 -18.51 -3.68 0.28
N ILE A 139 -17.29 -4.04 -0.09
CA ILE A 139 -16.70 -3.80 -1.41
C ILE A 139 -16.87 -5.08 -2.25
N ASN A 140 -17.96 -5.15 -3.02
CA ASN A 140 -18.36 -6.35 -3.77
C ASN A 140 -18.69 -6.09 -5.25
N THR A 141 -18.60 -4.86 -5.71
CA THR A 141 -18.87 -4.47 -7.11
C THR A 141 -17.57 -4.11 -7.82
N ALA A 142 -17.54 -4.31 -9.13
CA ALA A 142 -16.41 -3.98 -10.01
C ALA A 142 -15.07 -4.66 -9.63
N LEU A 143 -15.13 -5.91 -9.19
CA LEU A 143 -13.95 -6.63 -8.66
C LEU A 143 -12.78 -6.75 -9.64
N PHE A 144 -13.03 -6.90 -10.96
CA PHE A 144 -11.94 -6.95 -11.94
C PHE A 144 -11.29 -5.59 -12.10
N TYR A 145 -12.07 -4.50 -12.08
CA TYR A 145 -11.52 -3.16 -12.06
C TYR A 145 -10.72 -2.88 -10.78
N LEU A 146 -11.20 -3.34 -9.61
CA LEU A 146 -10.47 -3.21 -8.36
C LEU A 146 -9.15 -3.99 -8.39
N PHE A 147 -9.13 -5.18 -8.99
CA PHE A 147 -7.90 -5.95 -9.15
C PHE A 147 -6.94 -5.29 -10.14
N PHE A 148 -7.44 -4.66 -11.19
CA PHE A 148 -6.62 -3.82 -12.06
C PHE A 148 -6.03 -2.62 -11.31
N PHE A 149 -6.84 -1.89 -10.53
CA PHE A 149 -6.33 -0.81 -9.69
C PHE A 149 -5.27 -1.30 -8.71
N LEU A 150 -5.48 -2.45 -8.05
CA LEU A 150 -4.47 -3.09 -7.20
C LEU A 150 -3.20 -3.37 -8.01
N ALA A 151 -3.30 -4.08 -9.14
CA ALA A 151 -2.17 -4.47 -9.98
C ALA A 151 -1.35 -3.28 -10.47
N SER A 152 -2.00 -2.24 -10.99
CA SER A 152 -1.36 -1.09 -11.65
C SER A 152 -0.78 -0.08 -10.67
N ARG A 153 -1.36 0.04 -9.46
CA ARG A 153 -1.03 1.13 -8.54
C ARG A 153 -0.27 0.69 -7.29
N LEU A 154 -0.62 -0.46 -6.74
CA LEU A 154 -0.21 -0.85 -5.39
C LEU A 154 0.61 -2.13 -5.38
N TYR A 155 0.23 -3.11 -6.18
CA TYR A 155 0.74 -4.47 -6.09
C TYR A 155 2.26 -4.55 -6.29
N LEU A 156 2.81 -3.91 -7.33
CA LEU A 156 4.25 -3.91 -7.54
C LEU A 156 5.00 -3.22 -6.39
N GLN A 157 4.45 -2.11 -5.89
CA GLN A 157 5.06 -1.39 -4.77
C GLN A 157 5.05 -2.20 -3.47
N TYR A 158 3.92 -2.80 -3.11
CA TYR A 158 3.75 -3.43 -1.80
C TYR A 158 4.19 -4.88 -1.77
N ASN A 159 4.05 -5.62 -2.85
CA ASN A 159 4.37 -7.05 -2.86
C ASN A 159 5.83 -7.32 -3.25
N PHE A 160 6.51 -6.37 -3.92
CA PHE A 160 7.93 -6.47 -4.24
C PHE A 160 8.82 -5.62 -3.34
N ILE A 161 8.45 -4.36 -3.07
CA ILE A 161 9.34 -3.39 -2.39
C ILE A 161 9.00 -3.25 -0.91
N LEU A 162 7.73 -3.06 -0.55
CA LEU A 162 7.28 -2.70 0.81
C LEU A 162 6.48 -3.83 1.50
N LEU A 163 7.03 -5.05 1.52
CA LEU A 163 6.34 -6.27 1.99
C LEU A 163 5.86 -6.15 3.44
N ARG A 164 6.69 -5.62 4.34
CA ARG A 164 6.32 -5.39 5.75
C ARG A 164 5.10 -4.49 5.88
N GLN A 165 5.10 -3.38 5.14
CA GLN A 165 3.97 -2.47 5.10
C GLN A 165 2.73 -3.13 4.48
N ALA A 166 2.90 -3.98 3.46
CA ALA A 166 1.80 -4.74 2.85
C ALA A 166 1.11 -5.67 3.86
N ILE A 167 1.88 -6.34 4.72
CA ILE A 167 1.36 -7.18 5.81
C ILE A 167 0.55 -6.32 6.78
N ALA A 168 1.13 -5.22 7.25
CA ALA A 168 0.45 -4.30 8.16
C ALA A 168 -0.85 -3.73 7.55
N MET A 169 -0.82 -3.29 6.30
CA MET A 169 -2.01 -2.79 5.57
C MET A 169 -3.10 -3.86 5.46
N SER A 170 -2.72 -5.10 5.15
CA SER A 170 -3.66 -6.22 5.08
C SER A 170 -4.34 -6.48 6.43
N ILE A 171 -3.59 -6.37 7.53
CA ILE A 171 -4.14 -6.50 8.89
C ILE A 171 -5.15 -5.37 9.19
N ILE A 172 -4.77 -4.12 8.90
CA ILE A 172 -5.63 -2.95 9.12
C ILE A 172 -6.93 -3.06 8.32
N TRP A 173 -6.85 -3.40 7.04
CA TRP A 173 -8.02 -3.45 6.16
C TRP A 173 -8.96 -4.61 6.49
N MET A 174 -8.41 -5.78 6.84
CA MET A 174 -9.19 -6.99 7.10
C MET A 174 -9.87 -6.98 8.47
N TRP A 175 -9.24 -6.39 9.48
CA TRP A 175 -9.73 -6.45 10.86
C TRP A 175 -9.95 -5.08 11.49
N ALA A 176 -8.99 -4.16 11.41
CA ALA A 176 -9.08 -2.90 12.15
C ALA A 176 -10.29 -2.05 11.69
N PHE A 177 -10.40 -1.74 10.40
CA PHE A 177 -11.51 -0.93 9.90
C PHE A 177 -12.89 -1.56 10.17
N PRO A 178 -13.14 -2.85 9.90
CA PRO A 178 -14.40 -3.48 10.27
C PRO A 178 -14.71 -3.44 11.78
N LEU A 179 -13.72 -3.66 12.65
CA LEU A 179 -13.92 -3.61 14.10
C LEU A 179 -14.31 -2.20 14.56
N LEU A 180 -13.67 -1.17 14.00
CA LEU A 180 -14.02 0.21 14.29
C LEU A 180 -15.46 0.54 13.86
N LEU A 181 -15.87 0.09 12.66
CA LEU A 181 -17.23 0.27 12.14
C LEU A 181 -18.28 -0.47 12.97
N LYS A 182 -17.92 -1.58 13.62
CA LYS A 182 -18.78 -2.29 14.59
C LYS A 182 -18.81 -1.66 15.98
N GLY A 183 -18.06 -0.58 16.22
CA GLY A 183 -17.95 0.08 17.52
C GLY A 183 -17.01 -0.61 18.52
N GLU A 184 -16.27 -1.65 18.10
CA GLU A 184 -15.35 -2.44 18.94
C GLU A 184 -14.00 -1.73 19.11
N LYS A 185 -14.01 -0.52 19.69
CA LYS A 185 -12.86 0.41 19.75
C LYS A 185 -11.60 -0.18 20.38
N ILE A 186 -11.73 -0.96 21.45
CA ILE A 186 -10.59 -1.58 22.14
C ILE A 186 -9.92 -2.61 21.22
N LYS A 187 -10.71 -3.50 20.60
CA LYS A 187 -10.19 -4.48 19.65
C LYS A 187 -9.58 -3.83 18.42
N PHE A 188 -10.15 -2.72 17.94
CA PHE A 188 -9.53 -1.90 16.90
C PHE A 188 -8.12 -1.43 17.31
N ILE A 189 -7.97 -0.83 18.49
CA ILE A 189 -6.66 -0.36 18.99
C ILE A 189 -5.67 -1.53 19.09
N LEU A 190 -6.09 -2.66 19.67
CA LEU A 190 -5.24 -3.85 19.79
C LEU A 190 -4.76 -4.34 18.41
N VAL A 191 -5.66 -4.41 17.42
CA VAL A 191 -5.29 -4.82 16.06
C VAL A 191 -4.35 -3.82 15.40
N VAL A 192 -4.51 -2.51 15.64
CA VAL A 192 -3.56 -1.50 15.13
C VAL A 192 -2.17 -1.71 15.73
N PHE A 193 -2.06 -1.99 17.03
CA PHE A 193 -0.77 -2.30 17.65
C PHE A 193 -0.17 -3.61 17.12
N VAL A 194 -0.98 -4.65 16.87
CA VAL A 194 -0.51 -5.86 16.18
C VAL A 194 -0.01 -5.54 14.77
N ALA A 195 -0.68 -4.69 13.99
CA ALA A 195 -0.16 -4.26 12.69
C ALA A 195 1.15 -3.47 12.84
N ALA A 196 1.29 -2.67 13.89
CA ALA A 196 2.49 -1.89 14.18
C ALA A 196 3.71 -2.75 14.52
N THR A 197 3.51 -3.99 15.02
CA THR A 197 4.63 -4.93 15.20
C THR A 197 5.16 -5.48 13.88
N PHE A 198 4.41 -5.39 12.77
CA PHE A 198 4.91 -5.74 11.44
C PHE A 198 5.50 -4.54 10.71
N HIS A 199 4.91 -3.36 10.91
CA HIS A 199 5.44 -2.11 10.40
C HIS A 199 4.96 -0.94 11.25
N PHE A 200 5.89 -0.24 11.91
CA PHE A 200 5.59 0.75 12.96
C PHE A 200 4.61 1.85 12.49
N THR A 201 4.68 2.23 11.22
CA THR A 201 3.87 3.29 10.63
C THR A 201 2.36 2.98 10.64
N ALA A 202 1.96 1.72 10.87
CA ALA A 202 0.56 1.31 10.99
C ALA A 202 -0.18 2.02 12.13
N ILE A 203 0.54 2.56 13.13
CA ILE A 203 -0.02 3.39 14.21
C ILE A 203 -0.83 4.57 13.65
N ILE A 204 -0.47 5.09 12.47
CA ILE A 204 -1.22 6.18 11.82
C ILE A 204 -2.70 5.82 11.61
N ALA A 205 -3.04 4.53 11.49
CA ALA A 205 -4.42 4.06 11.35
C ALA A 205 -5.32 4.46 12.53
N LEU A 206 -4.76 4.81 13.71
CA LEU A 206 -5.54 5.36 14.83
C LEU A 206 -6.31 6.64 14.46
N LEU A 207 -5.85 7.39 13.45
CA LEU A 207 -6.58 8.55 12.91
C LEU A 207 -7.99 8.18 12.38
N SER A 208 -8.24 6.91 12.09
CA SER A 208 -9.57 6.42 11.71
C SER A 208 -10.66 6.66 12.76
N PHE A 209 -10.31 6.89 14.03
CA PHE A 209 -11.27 7.31 15.05
C PHE A 209 -12.01 8.61 14.71
N PHE A 210 -11.38 9.50 13.94
CA PHE A 210 -12.02 10.73 13.50
C PHE A 210 -12.90 10.52 12.27
N MET A 211 -12.65 9.46 11.49
CA MET A 211 -13.34 9.17 10.23
C MET A 211 -14.78 8.67 10.44
N VAL A 212 -15.11 8.11 11.60
CA VAL A 212 -16.49 7.70 11.92
C VAL A 212 -17.41 8.85 12.34
N ARG A 213 -16.85 10.05 12.57
CA ARG A 213 -17.59 11.23 13.06
C ARG A 213 -18.14 12.07 11.91
N ASP A 214 -19.03 13.00 12.24
CA ASP A 214 -19.47 14.02 11.29
C ASP A 214 -18.40 15.10 11.14
N LEU A 215 -17.62 15.00 10.06
CA LEU A 215 -16.56 15.94 9.76
C LEU A 215 -17.07 17.10 8.91
N ASN A 216 -16.61 18.32 9.23
CA ASN A 216 -16.87 19.48 8.39
C ASN A 216 -15.95 19.45 7.16
N THR A 217 -16.47 18.88 6.06
CA THR A 217 -15.73 18.75 4.79
C THR A 217 -15.20 20.09 4.27
N LYS A 218 -15.92 21.21 4.49
CA LYS A 218 -15.45 22.53 4.06
C LYS A 218 -14.17 22.91 4.80
N ARG A 219 -14.11 22.70 6.11
CA ARG A 219 -12.90 22.96 6.91
C ARG A 219 -11.72 22.08 6.46
N ILE A 220 -11.97 20.80 6.19
CA ILE A 220 -10.90 19.90 5.71
C ILE A 220 -10.37 20.37 4.35
N VAL A 221 -11.25 20.74 3.42
CA VAL A 221 -10.84 21.30 2.12
C VAL A 221 -10.07 22.61 2.30
N THR A 222 -10.49 23.49 3.20
CA THR A 222 -9.73 24.70 3.54
C THR A 222 -8.33 24.35 4.06
N PHE A 223 -8.19 23.36 4.95
CA PHE A 223 -6.88 22.89 5.41
C PHE A 223 -6.04 22.29 4.27
N ILE A 224 -6.63 21.51 3.37
CA ILE A 224 -5.94 21.00 2.18
C ILE A 224 -5.36 22.15 1.35
N ILE A 225 -6.13 23.23 1.13
CA ILE A 225 -5.67 24.40 0.38
C ILE A 225 -4.54 25.13 1.14
N ILE A 226 -4.73 25.38 2.44
CA ILE A 226 -3.72 26.06 3.28
C ILE A 226 -2.42 25.28 3.28
N PHE A 227 -2.45 23.99 3.61
CA PHE A 227 -1.24 23.15 3.61
C PHE A 227 -0.66 22.97 2.22
N GLY A 228 -1.49 23.00 1.16
CA GLY A 228 -1.00 23.03 -0.21
C GLY A 228 -0.13 24.25 -0.49
N ILE A 229 -0.59 25.45 -0.10
CA ILE A 229 0.17 26.69 -0.22
C ILE A 229 1.44 26.62 0.64
N LEU A 230 1.34 26.18 1.89
CA LEU A 230 2.49 26.08 2.81
C LEU A 230 3.57 25.09 2.34
N ASN A 231 3.18 24.01 1.65
CA ASN A 231 4.14 23.07 1.06
C ASN A 231 4.82 23.67 -0.18
N VAL A 232 4.08 24.39 -1.04
CA VAL A 232 4.66 25.08 -2.21
C VAL A 232 5.64 26.17 -1.76
N THR A 233 5.36 26.88 -0.66
CA THR A 233 6.27 27.88 -0.09
C THR A 233 7.36 27.28 0.81
N ARG A 234 7.44 25.94 0.93
CA ARG A 234 8.38 25.19 1.80
C ARG A 234 8.31 25.53 3.29
N ILE A 235 7.25 26.21 3.74
CA ILE A 235 7.04 26.48 5.17
C ILE A 235 6.78 25.16 5.91
N THR A 236 5.97 24.26 5.33
CA THR A 236 5.72 22.94 5.92
C THR A 236 7.02 22.15 6.12
N ASP A 237 7.94 22.21 5.15
CA ASP A 237 9.21 21.49 5.19
C ASP A 237 10.05 21.96 6.37
N TYR A 238 10.16 23.28 6.57
CA TYR A 238 10.87 23.86 7.70
C TYR A 238 10.32 23.37 9.04
N PHE A 239 9.00 23.37 9.23
CA PHE A 239 8.39 22.85 10.45
C PHE A 239 8.63 21.36 10.66
N ILE A 240 8.45 20.54 9.62
CA ILE A 240 8.66 19.09 9.72
C ILE A 240 10.11 18.77 10.05
N LEU A 241 11.07 19.41 9.36
CA LEU A 241 12.50 19.22 9.63
C LEU A 241 12.86 19.64 11.05
N THR A 242 12.36 20.78 11.54
CA THR A 242 12.62 21.24 12.90
C THR A 242 12.11 20.23 13.95
N ILE A 243 10.93 19.66 13.74
CA ILE A 243 10.39 18.61 14.62
C ILE A 243 11.27 17.37 14.58
N VAL A 244 11.67 16.95 13.37
CA VAL A 244 12.51 15.78 13.17
C VAL A 244 13.88 15.96 13.84
N ASP A 245 14.53 17.10 13.65
CA ASP A 245 15.81 17.44 14.30
C ASP A 245 15.69 17.44 15.82
N HIS A 246 14.58 17.99 16.35
CA HIS A 246 14.32 17.97 17.77
C HIS A 246 14.15 16.53 18.30
N VAL A 247 13.39 15.69 17.61
CA VAL A 247 13.24 14.26 17.98
C VAL A 247 14.59 13.53 17.92
N LEU A 248 15.40 13.77 16.88
CA LEU A 248 16.73 13.18 16.74
C LEU A 248 17.67 13.58 17.88
N SER A 249 17.66 14.86 18.27
CA SER A 249 18.49 15.35 19.39
C SER A 249 18.08 14.77 20.75
N LEU A 250 16.80 14.44 20.94
CA LEU A 250 16.31 13.78 22.16
C LEU A 250 16.62 12.28 22.20
N MET A 251 16.58 11.60 21.05
CA MET A 251 16.76 10.15 20.96
C MET A 251 18.24 9.72 20.86
N GLY A 252 19.15 10.63 20.51
CA GLY A 252 20.54 10.32 20.20
C GLY A 252 20.68 9.64 18.83
N VAL A 253 21.71 10.02 18.06
CA VAL A 253 21.95 9.50 16.70
C VAL A 253 22.38 8.01 16.73
N SER A 254 22.84 7.50 17.87
CA SER A 254 23.41 6.16 18.02
C SER A 254 22.40 5.02 18.20
N GLY A 255 21.10 5.27 18.04
CA GLY A 255 20.06 4.23 18.04
C GLY A 255 19.45 4.04 16.65
N GLY A 256 19.10 2.81 16.28
CA GLY A 256 18.65 2.45 14.92
C GLY A 256 17.46 3.23 14.35
N ILE A 257 16.65 3.90 15.16
CA ILE A 257 15.58 4.81 14.70
C ILE A 257 16.16 6.16 14.23
N GLY A 258 17.16 6.70 14.96
CA GLY A 258 17.81 7.96 14.62
C GLY A 258 18.63 7.86 13.34
N GLU A 259 19.33 6.75 13.13
CA GLU A 259 20.08 6.45 11.91
C GLU A 259 19.16 6.26 10.68
N LYS A 260 18.03 5.55 10.84
CA LYS A 260 17.04 5.40 9.75
C LYS A 260 16.43 6.74 9.36
N LEU A 261 16.07 7.56 10.35
CA LEU A 261 15.47 8.87 10.12
C LEU A 261 16.48 9.84 9.49
N SER A 262 17.75 9.83 9.92
CA SER A 262 18.80 10.64 9.29
C SER A 262 19.07 10.22 7.84
N LYS A 263 19.08 8.91 7.55
CA LYS A 263 19.22 8.40 6.18
C LYS A 263 18.09 8.87 5.26
N TYR A 264 16.83 8.84 5.73
CA TYR A 264 15.69 9.36 4.94
C TYR A 264 15.73 10.87 4.69
N LEU A 265 16.39 11.64 5.58
CA LEU A 265 16.60 13.07 5.40
C LEU A 265 17.73 13.35 4.40
N LEU A 266 18.83 12.61 4.51
CA LEU A 266 20.03 12.77 3.69
C LEU A 266 19.86 12.26 2.24
N GLU A 267 19.13 11.15 2.04
CA GLU A 267 18.76 10.67 0.69
C GLU A 267 17.87 11.68 -0.06
N GLY A 268 17.10 12.50 0.67
CA GLY A 268 16.30 13.58 0.09
C GLY A 268 17.12 14.76 -0.44
N ASP A 269 18.39 14.87 -0.07
CA ASP A 269 19.28 15.97 -0.45
C ASP A 269 20.31 15.59 -1.54
N ALA A 270 20.62 14.29 -1.73
CA ALA A 270 21.74 13.84 -2.57
C ALA A 270 21.41 13.60 -4.06
N GLU A 271 20.18 13.25 -4.45
CA GLU A 271 19.88 12.82 -5.84
C GLU A 271 19.03 13.82 -6.66
N ASN A 272 19.54 15.03 -6.89
CA ASN A 272 19.02 16.04 -7.84
C ASN A 272 17.95 17.04 -7.34
N GLY A 273 18.21 17.75 -6.23
CA GLY A 273 17.74 19.14 -6.03
C GLY A 273 16.24 19.44 -6.09
N PHE A 274 15.38 18.42 -6.18
CA PHE A 274 13.94 18.53 -6.27
C PHE A 274 13.35 17.50 -5.31
N ARG A 275 13.03 17.94 -4.08
CA ARG A 275 12.01 17.32 -3.20
C ARG A 275 10.63 17.51 -3.84
N GLY A 276 10.50 17.01 -5.06
CA GLY A 276 9.47 17.41 -6.00
C GLY A 276 8.14 16.78 -5.67
N LEU A 277 7.17 17.63 -5.31
CA LEU A 277 5.74 17.41 -5.49
C LEU A 277 5.46 16.35 -6.57
N ASN A 278 5.10 15.13 -6.17
CA ASN A 278 4.61 14.12 -7.11
C ASN A 278 3.15 14.48 -7.48
N MET A 279 2.98 15.58 -8.23
CA MET A 279 1.70 16.16 -8.68
C MET A 279 0.77 15.12 -9.30
N ILE A 280 1.36 14.08 -9.90
CA ILE A 280 0.67 12.93 -10.49
C ILE A 280 -0.23 12.23 -9.44
N THR A 281 0.19 12.18 -8.18
CA THR A 281 -0.60 11.61 -7.07
C THR A 281 -1.89 12.40 -6.80
N PHE A 282 -1.89 13.72 -7.06
CA PHE A 282 -3.09 14.55 -6.91
C PHE A 282 -4.01 14.47 -8.13
N ILE A 283 -3.46 14.22 -9.32
CA ILE A 283 -4.25 13.90 -10.51
C ILE A 283 -5.04 12.60 -10.27
N GLU A 284 -4.41 11.60 -9.65
CA GLU A 284 -5.08 10.35 -9.24
C GLU A 284 -6.30 10.58 -8.36
N ALA A 285 -6.30 11.62 -7.53
CA ALA A 285 -7.39 11.93 -6.61
C ALA A 285 -8.62 12.53 -7.30
N LEU A 286 -8.50 13.04 -8.54
CA LEU A 286 -9.58 13.76 -9.23
C LEU A 286 -10.83 12.90 -9.50
N PRO A 287 -10.74 11.67 -10.01
CA PRO A 287 -11.91 10.80 -10.18
C PRO A 287 -12.63 10.53 -8.85
N PHE A 288 -11.86 10.35 -7.77
CA PHE A 288 -12.42 10.12 -6.44
C PHE A 288 -13.05 11.38 -5.85
N LEU A 289 -12.43 12.54 -6.07
CA LEU A 289 -12.99 13.84 -5.68
C LEU A 289 -14.33 14.10 -6.37
N TYR A 290 -14.44 13.73 -7.65
CA TYR A 290 -15.68 13.76 -8.40
C TYR A 290 -16.75 12.86 -7.73
N ILE A 291 -16.41 11.60 -7.43
CA ILE A 291 -17.32 10.65 -6.79
C ILE A 291 -17.81 11.17 -5.43
N VAL A 292 -16.91 11.58 -4.53
CA VAL A 292 -17.31 12.03 -3.18
C VAL A 292 -18.14 13.30 -3.21
N LYS A 293 -17.91 14.21 -4.17
CA LYS A 293 -18.72 15.43 -4.33
C LYS A 293 -20.10 15.12 -4.88
N LYS A 294 -20.17 14.35 -5.98
CA LYS A 294 -21.43 13.99 -6.65
C LYS A 294 -22.34 13.17 -5.73
N TYR A 295 -21.77 12.21 -5.01
CA TYR A 295 -22.52 11.24 -4.21
C TYR A 295 -22.50 11.51 -2.69
N LYS A 296 -22.08 12.71 -2.25
CA LYS A 296 -21.97 13.08 -0.84
C LYS A 296 -23.18 12.68 0.00
N ARG A 297 -24.38 12.98 -0.49
CA ARG A 297 -25.63 12.71 0.25
C ARG A 297 -25.84 11.21 0.48
N ILE A 298 -25.57 10.37 -0.53
CA ILE A 298 -25.76 8.92 -0.45
C ILE A 298 -24.65 8.29 0.39
N LEU A 299 -23.39 8.70 0.20
CA LEU A 299 -22.26 8.23 1.01
C LEU A 299 -22.49 8.47 2.51
N CYS A 300 -22.94 9.67 2.89
CA CYS A 300 -23.11 10.04 4.29
C CYS A 300 -24.37 9.48 4.96
N GLN A 301 -25.24 8.76 4.25
CA GLN A 301 -26.43 8.10 4.84
C GLN A 301 -26.07 6.87 5.66
N SER A 302 -25.01 6.14 5.29
CA SER A 302 -24.55 4.96 6.02
C SER A 302 -23.28 5.26 6.81
N LEU A 303 -23.06 4.52 7.91
CA LEU A 303 -21.82 4.64 8.69
C LEU A 303 -20.59 4.27 7.85
N VAL A 304 -20.68 3.18 7.07
CA VAL A 304 -19.60 2.69 6.20
C VAL A 304 -19.28 3.70 5.11
N GLY A 305 -20.30 4.21 4.40
CA GLY A 305 -20.11 5.22 3.37
C GLY A 305 -19.53 6.52 3.92
N LYS A 306 -20.01 6.98 5.09
CA LYS A 306 -19.48 8.16 5.78
C LYS A 306 -18.02 7.96 6.18
N PHE A 307 -17.68 6.80 6.71
CA PHE A 307 -16.31 6.45 7.10
C PHE A 307 -15.34 6.55 5.93
N TYR A 308 -15.67 5.94 4.78
CA TYR A 308 -14.79 5.98 3.61
C TYR A 308 -14.77 7.34 2.89
N HIS A 309 -15.89 8.08 2.90
CA HIS A 309 -15.93 9.47 2.47
C HIS A 309 -14.96 10.33 3.29
N ASN A 310 -14.99 10.20 4.61
CA ASN A 310 -14.09 10.95 5.50
C ASN A 310 -12.64 10.49 5.37
N MET A 311 -12.41 9.18 5.23
CA MET A 311 -11.09 8.61 4.99
C MET A 311 -10.45 9.18 3.72
N PHE A 312 -11.21 9.34 2.64
CA PHE A 312 -10.72 9.98 1.42
C PHE A 312 -10.19 11.40 1.69
N TYR A 313 -10.98 12.25 2.34
CA TYR A 313 -10.55 13.64 2.62
C TYR A 313 -9.34 13.72 3.55
N ILE A 314 -9.30 12.89 4.60
CA ILE A 314 -8.15 12.83 5.49
C ILE A 314 -6.92 12.29 4.76
N PHE A 315 -7.09 11.28 3.89
CA PHE A 315 -6.00 10.77 3.06
C PHE A 315 -5.40 11.86 2.18
N ILE A 316 -6.23 12.64 1.48
CA ILE A 316 -5.75 13.77 0.66
C ILE A 316 -5.06 14.84 1.52
N LEU A 317 -5.61 15.17 2.69
CA LEU A 317 -4.97 16.12 3.60
C LEU A 317 -3.59 15.64 4.04
N LEU A 318 -3.47 14.37 4.43
CA LEU A 318 -2.19 13.79 4.83
C LEU A 318 -1.20 13.78 3.65
N LEU A 319 -1.64 13.36 2.45
CA LEU A 319 -0.80 13.41 1.25
C LEU A 319 -0.30 14.82 0.96
N VAL A 320 -1.13 15.85 1.15
CA VAL A 320 -0.70 17.25 1.00
C VAL A 320 0.33 17.62 2.05
N ILE A 321 0.11 17.28 3.32
CA ILE A 321 1.04 17.61 4.40
C ILE A 321 2.40 16.94 4.18
N THR A 322 2.42 15.72 3.64
CA THR A 322 3.63 14.91 3.53
C THR A 322 4.28 14.92 2.14
N MET A 323 3.75 15.69 1.18
CA MET A 323 4.08 15.55 -0.25
C MET A 323 5.57 15.69 -0.58
N ASN A 324 6.31 16.49 0.21
CA ASN A 324 7.74 16.74 0.02
C ASN A 324 8.63 15.70 0.72
N PHE A 325 8.03 14.74 1.45
CA PHE A 325 8.69 13.71 2.22
C PHE A 325 8.19 12.32 1.78
N GLY A 326 8.98 11.65 0.94
CA GLY A 326 8.60 10.36 0.35
C GLY A 326 8.26 9.29 1.39
N PHE A 327 9.05 9.19 2.47
CA PHE A 327 8.80 8.23 3.55
C PHE A 327 7.50 8.53 4.32
N LEU A 328 7.21 9.81 4.64
CA LEU A 328 5.96 10.21 5.28
C LEU A 328 4.75 9.95 4.38
N THR A 329 4.89 10.20 3.07
CA THR A 329 3.83 9.93 2.08
C THR A 329 3.49 8.45 1.99
N ARG A 330 4.47 7.55 2.17
CA ARG A 330 4.23 6.09 2.26
C ARG A 330 3.39 5.73 3.49
N MET A 331 3.58 6.41 4.63
CA MET A 331 2.76 6.16 5.82
C MET A 331 1.27 6.49 5.60
N CYS A 332 0.94 7.40 4.69
CA CYS A 332 -0.46 7.76 4.46
C CYS A 332 -1.25 6.67 3.73
N GLN A 333 -0.57 5.68 3.14
CA GLN A 333 -1.14 4.74 2.19
C GLN A 333 -2.08 3.70 2.82
N TYR A 334 -2.10 3.54 4.15
CA TYR A 334 -3.13 2.74 4.83
C TYR A 334 -4.56 3.22 4.51
N PHE A 335 -4.73 4.50 4.15
CA PHE A 335 -6.03 5.11 3.83
C PHE A 335 -6.39 5.10 2.34
N ILE A 336 -5.50 4.59 1.47
CA ILE A 336 -5.83 4.39 0.04
C ILE A 336 -6.98 3.38 -0.14
N PHE A 337 -7.29 2.59 0.89
CA PHE A 337 -8.44 1.68 0.89
C PHE A 337 -9.78 2.37 0.57
N SER A 338 -9.88 3.67 0.88
CA SER A 338 -11.02 4.50 0.48
C SER A 338 -11.25 4.50 -1.04
N TYR A 339 -10.20 4.41 -1.86
CA TYR A 339 -10.31 4.37 -3.32
C TYR A 339 -11.01 3.09 -3.79
N PHE A 340 -10.69 1.93 -3.21
CA PHE A 340 -11.38 0.67 -3.50
C PHE A 340 -12.87 0.77 -3.19
N PHE A 341 -13.22 1.32 -2.02
CA PHE A 341 -14.61 1.52 -1.64
C PHE A 341 -15.32 2.46 -2.61
N LEU A 342 -14.71 3.60 -2.94
CA LEU A 342 -15.32 4.62 -3.82
C LEU A 342 -15.54 4.12 -5.25
N ILE A 343 -14.63 3.30 -5.81
CA ILE A 343 -14.82 2.68 -7.13
C ILE A 343 -15.99 1.71 -7.10
N SER A 344 -16.02 0.79 -6.12
CA SER A 344 -17.12 -0.18 -5.98
C SER A 344 -18.45 0.52 -5.76
N PHE A 345 -18.47 1.55 -4.91
CA PHE A 345 -19.64 2.37 -4.65
C PHE A 345 -20.10 3.08 -5.92
N TYR A 346 -19.21 3.74 -6.67
CA TYR A 346 -19.56 4.44 -7.90
C TYR A 346 -20.17 3.49 -8.93
N CYS A 347 -19.58 2.32 -9.15
CA CYS A 347 -20.07 1.33 -10.10
C CYS A 347 -21.41 0.70 -9.67
N ARG A 348 -21.78 0.78 -8.38
CA ARG A 348 -23.05 0.30 -7.87
C ARG A 348 -24.16 1.35 -7.97
N GLU A 349 -23.85 2.60 -7.64
CA GLU A 349 -24.85 3.66 -7.53
C GLU A 349 -25.05 4.47 -8.82
N ASN A 350 -24.06 4.52 -9.71
CA ASN A 350 -24.17 5.31 -10.92
C ASN A 350 -25.14 4.68 -11.92
N LYS A 351 -26.15 5.45 -12.32
CA LYS A 351 -27.17 5.02 -13.29
C LYS A 351 -26.80 5.36 -14.74
N ASP A 352 -25.87 6.29 -14.95
CA ASP A 352 -25.42 6.68 -16.29
C ASP A 352 -24.25 5.78 -16.73
N VAL A 353 -24.58 4.78 -17.56
CA VAL A 353 -23.62 3.81 -18.11
C VAL A 353 -22.54 4.49 -18.97
N LYS A 354 -22.88 5.56 -19.70
CA LYS A 354 -21.92 6.27 -20.56
C LYS A 354 -20.90 7.02 -19.70
N GLU A 355 -21.38 7.71 -18.68
CA GLU A 355 -20.53 8.39 -17.70
C GLU A 355 -19.58 7.39 -17.00
N GLN A 356 -20.13 6.26 -16.53
CA GLN A 356 -19.33 5.23 -15.86
C GLN A 356 -18.20 4.72 -16.75
N ARG A 357 -18.55 4.34 -17.99
CA ARG A 357 -17.59 3.86 -18.98
C ARG A 357 -16.49 4.88 -19.24
N MET A 358 -16.88 6.15 -19.44
CA MET A 358 -15.92 7.23 -19.71
C MET A 358 -14.98 7.45 -18.53
N LEU A 359 -15.50 7.52 -17.29
CA LEU A 359 -14.68 7.75 -16.11
C LEU A 359 -13.70 6.58 -15.87
N LEU A 360 -14.18 5.34 -15.93
CA LEU A 360 -13.35 4.15 -15.74
C LEU A 360 -12.32 3.99 -16.86
N PHE A 361 -12.68 4.30 -18.11
CA PHE A 361 -11.74 4.23 -19.24
C PHE A 361 -10.63 5.29 -19.12
N LEU A 362 -10.99 6.55 -18.85
CA LEU A 362 -10.01 7.63 -18.64
C LEU A 362 -9.09 7.32 -17.45
N PHE A 363 -9.66 6.84 -16.35
CA PHE A 363 -8.88 6.47 -15.18
C PHE A 363 -7.96 5.26 -15.47
N SER A 364 -8.42 4.31 -16.28
CA SER A 364 -7.56 3.20 -16.72
C SER A 364 -6.38 3.67 -17.57
N GLY A 365 -6.59 4.66 -18.46
CA GLY A 365 -5.50 5.29 -19.22
C GLY A 365 -4.46 5.94 -18.31
N TYR A 366 -4.90 6.67 -17.28
CA TYR A 366 -4.00 7.19 -16.25
C TYR A 366 -3.23 6.08 -15.53
N LEU A 367 -3.91 5.01 -15.09
CA LEU A 367 -3.28 3.89 -14.38
C LEU A 367 -2.25 3.16 -15.24
N LEU A 368 -2.50 3.01 -16.55
CA LEU A 368 -1.54 2.44 -17.48
C LEU A 368 -0.28 3.31 -17.58
N ILE A 369 -0.43 4.62 -17.80
CA ILE A 369 0.72 5.54 -17.86
C ILE A 369 1.51 5.51 -16.55
N TYR A 370 0.82 5.55 -15.41
CA TYR A 370 1.42 5.45 -14.10
C TYR A 370 2.23 4.14 -13.95
N SER A 371 1.60 3.00 -14.27
CA SER A 371 2.21 1.68 -14.11
C SER A 371 3.42 1.48 -15.02
N ILE A 372 3.37 1.95 -16.28
CA ILE A 372 4.51 1.89 -17.19
C ILE A 372 5.65 2.73 -16.63
N ARG A 373 5.40 3.97 -16.22
CA ARG A 373 6.41 4.82 -15.59
C ARG A 373 7.01 4.15 -14.36
N TYR A 374 6.17 3.56 -13.51
CA TYR A 374 6.60 2.85 -12.31
C TYR A 374 7.50 1.66 -12.66
N ILE A 375 7.09 0.84 -13.63
CA ILE A 375 7.86 -0.31 -14.11
C ILE A 375 9.21 0.13 -14.65
N TYR A 376 9.28 1.20 -15.43
CA TYR A 376 10.53 1.71 -15.97
C TYR A 376 11.46 2.26 -14.89
N ILE A 377 10.95 3.01 -13.92
CA ILE A 377 11.77 3.56 -12.83
C ILE A 377 12.38 2.44 -11.98
N TRP A 378 11.57 1.43 -11.64
CA TRP A 378 11.95 0.47 -10.61
C TRP A 378 12.45 -0.87 -11.17
N PHE A 379 12.01 -1.32 -12.34
CA PHE A 379 12.27 -2.68 -12.83
C PHE A 379 13.04 -2.73 -14.15
N TYR A 380 13.42 -1.58 -14.73
CA TYR A 380 14.16 -1.56 -16.00
C TYR A 380 15.60 -2.06 -15.86
N TYR A 381 16.29 -1.62 -14.80
CA TYR A 381 17.66 -2.01 -14.50
C TYR A 381 17.76 -3.20 -13.54
N THR A 382 16.66 -3.61 -12.93
CA THR A 382 16.65 -4.69 -11.93
C THR A 382 16.32 -6.02 -12.59
N GLU A 383 17.23 -6.98 -12.50
CA GLU A 383 17.00 -8.33 -13.00
C GLU A 383 16.09 -9.11 -12.04
N TYR A 384 14.82 -9.23 -12.43
CA TYR A 384 13.90 -10.23 -11.88
C TYR A 384 13.74 -11.37 -12.88
N SER A 385 13.88 -12.59 -12.38
CA SER A 385 13.36 -13.78 -13.05
C SER A 385 12.15 -14.30 -12.28
N PHE A 386 11.36 -15.14 -12.93
CA PHE A 386 10.28 -15.86 -12.27
C PHE A 386 10.62 -17.35 -12.34
N PHE A 387 10.28 -18.14 -11.30
CA PHE A 387 10.60 -19.59 -11.25
C PHE A 387 10.16 -20.38 -12.48
N LEU A 388 9.17 -19.86 -13.23
CA LEU A 388 8.68 -20.46 -14.47
C LEU A 388 9.51 -20.12 -15.73
N LEU A 389 10.51 -19.26 -15.62
CA LEU A 389 11.30 -18.72 -16.74
C LEU A 389 12.81 -18.97 -16.60
N LYS A 390 13.24 -19.73 -15.58
CA LYS A 390 14.64 -20.15 -15.47
C LYS A 390 14.81 -21.45 -16.28
N ASN A 391 15.36 -21.31 -17.49
CA ASN A 391 15.99 -22.42 -18.20
C ASN A 391 17.42 -22.58 -17.69
#